data_AF-V7EK23-F1
#
_entry.id   AF-V7EK23-F1
#
_cell.length_a   1.000
_cell.length_b   1.000
_cell.length_c   1.000
_cell.angle_alpha   90.00
_cell.angle_beta   90.00
_cell.angle_gamma   90.00
#
_symmetry.space_group_name_H-M   'P 1'
#
loop_
_entity.id
_entity.type
_entity.pdbx_description
1 polymer ?
#
loop_
_entity_poly.entity_id
_entity_poly.type
_entity_poly.pdbx_seq_one_letter_code
_entity_poly.pdbx_strand_id
1 'polypeptide(L)'
;MLVFWEQRLVILATPKTGSTAIQAALESMATMAIQRPPVLKHTTVQRFHRFMGPYLEVSSGHPFTVAALMREPRDWLGSWFRYRQRDDITDPAKSTRGMDFDRFVNAWCDDPQPDFAAVGSQARFLQPKGERGVDHLFRYEEIDTFVHFLEDRLGCEIILPRLNVSPVAAMDLFAGDGCAAAQGGCAGLLALRNPASHSLIPSVLPPAGRNRRGLARLSAIPCQLLLHRLDQLLERKGFRQIDRIRHP
;
A
#
# COMPACT_ATOMS: atom_id res chain seq x y z
N MET A 1 11.35 -9.95 -2.21
CA MET A 1 11.37 -9.29 -3.51
C MET A 1 11.67 -10.34 -4.56
N LEU A 2 11.00 -10.27 -5.71
CA LEU A 2 11.16 -11.23 -6.81
C LEU A 2 11.63 -10.49 -8.07
N VAL A 3 12.52 -11.10 -8.85
CA VAL A 3 12.98 -10.58 -10.14
C VAL A 3 12.77 -11.65 -11.19
N PHE A 4 12.05 -11.30 -12.25
CA PHE A 4 11.79 -12.13 -13.42
C PHE A 4 12.58 -11.57 -14.59
N TRP A 5 13.66 -12.27 -14.96
CA TRP A 5 14.66 -11.75 -15.91
C TRP A 5 14.09 -11.57 -17.31
N GLU A 6 13.50 -12.64 -17.87
CA GLU A 6 12.95 -12.63 -19.22
C GLU A 6 11.85 -11.57 -19.40
N GLN A 7 11.01 -11.40 -18.39
CA GLN A 7 9.92 -10.43 -18.40
C GLN A 7 10.37 -9.01 -18.01
N ARG A 8 11.64 -8.83 -17.62
CA ARG A 8 12.18 -7.58 -17.09
C ARG A 8 11.26 -6.98 -16.01
N LEU A 9 10.82 -7.82 -15.08
CA LEU A 9 9.86 -7.44 -14.03
C LEU A 9 10.47 -7.62 -12.64
N VAL A 10 10.27 -6.64 -11.78
CA VAL A 10 10.61 -6.69 -10.35
C VAL A 10 9.35 -6.51 -9.52
N ILE A 11 9.14 -7.38 -8.54
CA ILE A 11 8.06 -7.27 -7.56
C ILE A 11 8.67 -6.95 -6.19
N LEU A 12 8.48 -5.71 -5.73
CA LEU A 12 8.88 -5.30 -4.40
C LEU A 12 7.97 -5.93 -3.35
N ALA A 13 8.58 -6.45 -2.27
CA ALA A 13 7.83 -7.06 -1.18
C ALA A 13 7.54 -6.03 -0.09
N THR A 14 6.50 -5.21 -0.28
CA THR A 14 6.02 -4.31 0.79
C THR A 14 5.66 -5.13 2.05
N PRO A 15 6.03 -4.68 3.26
CA PRO A 15 5.67 -5.38 4.48
C PRO A 15 4.15 -5.48 4.66
N LYS A 16 3.66 -6.66 5.06
CA LYS A 16 2.24 -6.96 5.39
C LYS A 16 1.23 -6.80 4.23
N THR A 17 1.69 -6.88 2.99
CA THR A 17 0.84 -6.85 1.77
C THR A 17 0.83 -8.20 1.03
N GLY A 18 0.79 -9.31 1.75
CA GLY A 18 0.70 -10.65 1.14
C GLY A 18 1.98 -11.20 0.50
N SER A 19 3.13 -10.53 0.69
CA SER A 19 4.39 -10.92 0.04
C SER A 19 4.86 -12.36 0.32
N THR A 20 4.40 -13.02 1.38
CA THR A 20 4.68 -14.44 1.63
C THR A 20 3.88 -15.37 0.72
N ALA A 21 2.60 -15.07 0.44
CA ALA A 21 1.78 -15.86 -0.47
C ALA A 21 2.28 -15.74 -1.92
N ILE A 22 2.57 -14.51 -2.34
CA ILE A 22 3.15 -14.21 -3.65
C ILE A 22 4.49 -14.93 -3.83
N GLN A 23 5.34 -14.90 -2.80
CA GLN A 23 6.61 -15.62 -2.85
C GLN A 23 6.42 -17.13 -2.97
N ALA A 24 5.55 -17.73 -2.16
CA ALA A 24 5.30 -19.18 -2.21
C ALA A 24 4.79 -19.66 -3.58
N ALA A 25 4.00 -18.83 -4.28
CA ALA A 25 3.48 -19.16 -5.60
C ALA A 25 4.51 -18.95 -6.73
N LEU A 26 5.35 -17.93 -6.64
CA LEU A 26 6.11 -17.43 -7.79
C LEU A 26 7.63 -17.58 -7.69
N GLU A 27 8.15 -18.00 -6.53
CA GLU A 27 9.59 -18.11 -6.31
C GLU A 27 10.27 -19.02 -7.33
N SER A 28 9.69 -20.18 -7.63
CA SER A 28 10.27 -21.15 -8.57
C SER A 28 10.37 -20.63 -10.00
N MET A 29 9.63 -19.56 -10.33
CA MET A 29 9.64 -18.90 -11.62
C MET A 29 10.57 -17.68 -11.66
N ALA A 30 10.96 -17.16 -10.50
CA ALA A 30 11.80 -15.97 -10.41
C ALA A 30 13.27 -16.34 -10.60
N THR A 31 13.97 -15.58 -11.45
CA THR A 31 15.42 -15.70 -11.62
C THR A 31 16.17 -15.32 -10.34
N MET A 32 15.61 -14.40 -9.55
CA MET A 32 16.13 -14.04 -8.23
C MET A 32 14.98 -13.85 -7.24
N ALA A 33 15.12 -14.50 -6.08
CA ALA A 33 14.19 -14.36 -4.96
C ALA A 33 14.94 -13.94 -3.69
N ILE A 34 14.69 -12.70 -3.23
CA ILE A 34 15.22 -12.22 -1.96
C ILE A 34 14.15 -12.38 -0.88
N GLN A 35 14.34 -13.40 -0.04
CA GLN A 35 13.42 -13.72 1.06
C GLN A 35 13.90 -13.24 2.43
N ARG A 36 15.21 -13.28 2.66
CA ARG A 36 15.84 -13.02 3.95
C ARG A 36 17.20 -12.35 3.77
N PRO A 37 17.69 -11.63 4.79
CA PRO A 37 16.95 -11.17 5.98
C PRO A 37 15.82 -10.16 5.62
N PRO A 38 14.88 -9.86 6.55
CA PRO A 38 13.78 -8.94 6.30
C PRO A 38 14.22 -7.57 5.74
N VAL A 39 15.39 -7.08 6.17
CA VAL A 39 15.96 -5.82 5.68
C VAL A 39 16.28 -5.82 4.18
N LEU A 40 16.55 -6.98 3.58
CA LEU A 40 16.74 -7.13 2.14
C LEU A 40 15.43 -7.49 1.42
N LYS A 41 14.60 -8.35 2.02
CA LYS A 41 13.29 -8.71 1.45
C LYS A 41 12.43 -7.48 1.24
N HIS A 42 12.36 -6.62 2.25
CA HIS A 42 11.61 -5.37 2.27
C HIS A 42 12.51 -4.21 1.80
N THR A 43 13.03 -4.34 0.58
CA THR A 43 13.77 -3.26 -0.09
C THR A 43 12.79 -2.18 -0.53
N THR A 44 12.99 -0.95 -0.06
CA THR A 44 12.19 0.22 -0.47
C THR A 44 12.42 0.55 -1.94
N VAL A 45 11.47 1.24 -2.57
CA VAL A 45 11.60 1.68 -3.97
C VAL A 45 12.86 2.52 -4.18
N GLN A 46 13.20 3.37 -3.20
CA GLN A 46 14.39 4.19 -3.22
C GLN A 46 15.67 3.34 -3.24
N ARG A 47 15.75 2.32 -2.38
CA ARG A 47 16.93 1.45 -2.33
C ARG A 47 17.04 0.58 -3.58
N PHE A 48 15.92 0.12 -4.11
CA PHE A 48 15.90 -0.59 -5.38
C PHE A 48 16.52 0.26 -6.49
N HIS A 49 15.99 1.46 -6.74
CA HIS A 49 16.49 2.35 -7.80
C HIS A 49 17.92 2.85 -7.56
N ARG A 50 18.37 2.91 -6.31
CA ARG A 50 19.74 3.32 -6.00
C ARG A 50 20.77 2.21 -6.25
N PHE A 51 20.43 0.96 -5.97
CA PHE A 51 21.41 -0.13 -5.90
C PHE A 51 21.15 -1.27 -6.89
N MET A 52 19.91 -1.77 -6.94
CA MET A 52 19.59 -2.97 -7.72
C MET A 52 19.14 -2.64 -9.15
N GLY A 53 18.31 -1.60 -9.32
CA GLY A 53 17.84 -1.14 -10.62
C GLY A 53 19.00 -0.90 -11.61
N PRO A 54 20.03 -0.11 -11.25
CA PRO A 54 21.16 0.15 -12.13
C PRO A 54 21.95 -1.12 -12.49
N TYR A 55 22.14 -2.02 -11.52
CA TYR A 55 22.84 -3.28 -11.77
C TYR A 55 22.06 -4.17 -12.76
N LEU A 56 20.74 -4.31 -12.57
CA LEU A 56 19.88 -5.08 -13.46
C LEU A 56 19.84 -4.47 -14.86
N GLU A 57 19.71 -3.14 -14.96
CA GLU A 57 19.63 -2.42 -16.23
C GLU A 57 20.92 -2.52 -17.05
N VAL A 58 22.08 -2.37 -16.42
CA VAL A 58 23.38 -2.56 -17.10
C VAL A 58 23.56 -4.00 -17.55
N SER A 59 23.14 -4.97 -16.73
CA SER A 59 23.35 -6.39 -17.02
C SER A 59 22.42 -6.91 -18.12
N SER A 60 21.20 -6.38 -18.22
CA SER A 60 20.21 -6.78 -19.23
C SER A 60 20.24 -5.90 -20.50
N GLY A 61 20.86 -4.71 -20.42
CA GLY A 61 20.77 -3.67 -21.45
C GLY A 61 19.42 -2.92 -21.48
N HIS A 62 18.52 -3.20 -20.53
CA HIS A 62 17.15 -2.68 -20.53
C HIS A 62 16.62 -2.38 -19.11
N PRO A 63 15.81 -1.33 -18.92
CA PRO A 63 15.17 -1.09 -17.64
C PRO A 63 14.17 -2.21 -17.30
N PHE A 64 13.98 -2.43 -16.00
CA PHE A 64 12.98 -3.35 -15.48
C PHE A 64 11.74 -2.59 -15.04
N THR A 65 10.57 -3.12 -15.35
CA THR A 65 9.29 -2.70 -14.79
C THR A 65 9.23 -3.06 -13.31
N VAL A 66 8.86 -2.12 -12.45
CA VAL A 66 8.78 -2.29 -11.00
C VAL A 66 7.33 -2.26 -10.55
N ALA A 67 6.86 -3.37 -9.96
CA ALA A 67 5.54 -3.50 -9.38
C ALA A 67 5.62 -3.65 -7.85
N ALA A 68 4.58 -3.18 -7.17
CA ALA A 68 4.40 -3.40 -5.73
C ALA A 68 2.90 -3.47 -5.37
N LEU A 69 2.62 -3.99 -4.17
CA LEU A 69 1.30 -3.89 -3.56
C LEU A 69 1.33 -2.92 -2.38
N MET A 70 0.20 -2.22 -2.19
CA MET A 70 -0.13 -1.44 -1.01
C MET A 70 -1.46 -1.93 -0.45
N ARG A 71 -1.52 -2.04 0.87
CA ARG A 71 -2.74 -2.40 1.59
C ARG A 71 -3.43 -1.15 2.12
N GLU A 72 -4.75 -1.18 2.26
CA GLU A 72 -5.51 -0.14 2.95
C GLU A 72 -4.85 0.14 4.31
N PRO A 73 -4.52 1.41 4.64
CA PRO A 73 -3.67 1.71 5.77
C PRO A 73 -4.17 1.21 7.14
N ARG A 74 -5.47 1.27 7.44
CA ARG A 74 -6.01 0.74 8.69
C ARG A 74 -5.87 -0.77 8.76
N ASP A 75 -6.19 -1.46 7.69
CA ASP A 75 -6.04 -2.90 7.55
C ASP A 75 -4.57 -3.35 7.65
N TRP A 76 -3.66 -2.55 7.11
CA TRP A 76 -2.21 -2.72 7.24
C TRP A 76 -1.75 -2.57 8.69
N LEU A 77 -2.20 -1.51 9.38
CA LEU A 77 -1.96 -1.32 10.81
C LEU A 77 -2.55 -2.47 11.64
N GLY A 78 -3.76 -2.93 11.32
CA GLY A 78 -4.39 -4.08 11.95
C GLY A 78 -3.57 -5.36 11.78
N SER A 79 -2.96 -5.55 10.61
CA SER A 79 -2.07 -6.68 10.34
C SER A 79 -0.81 -6.64 11.22
N TRP A 80 -0.25 -5.45 11.45
CA TRP A 80 0.87 -5.24 12.38
C TRP A 80 0.47 -5.42 13.84
N PHE A 81 -0.66 -4.84 14.24
CA PHE A 81 -1.22 -4.96 15.58
C PHE A 81 -1.35 -6.42 15.98
N ARG A 82 -1.97 -7.26 15.14
CA ARG A 82 -2.09 -8.70 15.38
C ARG A 82 -0.75 -9.43 15.36
N TYR A 83 0.14 -9.05 14.44
CA TYR A 83 1.46 -9.67 14.36
C TYR A 83 2.26 -9.48 15.65
N ARG A 84 2.16 -8.30 16.28
CA ARG A 84 2.83 -7.98 17.55
C ARG A 84 2.21 -8.64 18.80
N GLN A 85 1.11 -9.37 18.65
CA GLN A 85 0.50 -10.17 19.73
C GLN A 85 0.99 -11.62 19.76
N ARG A 86 1.80 -12.06 18.80
CA ARG A 86 2.24 -13.46 18.68
C ARG A 86 3.29 -13.83 19.73
N ASP A 87 3.31 -15.12 20.10
CA ASP A 87 4.20 -15.71 21.12
C ASP A 87 5.68 -15.64 20.75
N ASP A 88 5.98 -15.56 19.46
CA ASP A 88 7.33 -15.39 18.92
C ASP A 88 7.87 -13.95 19.02
N ILE A 89 7.06 -12.99 19.48
CA ILE A 89 7.53 -11.63 19.80
C ILE A 89 8.14 -11.63 21.21
N THR A 90 9.45 -11.86 21.26
CA THR A 90 10.21 -12.01 22.51
C THR A 90 10.49 -10.69 23.23
N ASP A 91 10.42 -9.57 22.51
CA ASP A 91 10.65 -8.23 23.06
C ASP A 91 9.31 -7.64 23.59
N PRO A 92 9.13 -7.54 24.92
CA PRO A 92 7.89 -7.05 25.51
C PRO A 92 7.56 -5.61 25.09
N ALA A 93 8.58 -4.76 24.84
CA ALA A 93 8.38 -3.38 24.42
C ALA A 93 7.76 -3.27 23.02
N LYS A 94 7.91 -4.33 22.20
CA LYS A 94 7.31 -4.40 20.87
C LYS A 94 5.93 -5.05 20.86
N SER A 95 5.48 -5.64 21.97
CA SER A 95 4.22 -6.36 22.02
C SER A 95 3.01 -5.42 22.10
N THR A 96 1.91 -5.84 21.49
CA THR A 96 0.60 -5.16 21.55
C THR A 96 -0.43 -5.97 22.34
N ARG A 97 0.00 -7.01 23.08
CA ARG A 97 -0.90 -7.79 23.94
C ARG A 97 -1.51 -6.92 25.04
N GLY A 98 -2.79 -7.16 25.33
CA GLY A 98 -3.52 -6.42 26.38
C GLY A 98 -3.84 -4.97 26.02
N MET A 99 -3.63 -4.57 24.77
CA MET A 99 -3.96 -3.24 24.25
C MET A 99 -5.09 -3.34 23.23
N ASP A 100 -5.92 -2.31 23.13
CA ASP A 100 -6.89 -2.18 22.03
C ASP A 100 -6.24 -1.58 20.76
N PHE A 101 -6.95 -1.69 19.64
CA PHE A 101 -6.45 -1.20 18.36
C PHE A 101 -6.40 0.33 18.30
N ASP A 102 -7.34 1.04 18.93
CA ASP A 102 -7.38 2.50 18.95
C ASP A 102 -6.13 3.09 19.61
N ARG A 103 -5.72 2.57 20.77
CA ARG A 103 -4.49 2.97 21.44
C ARG A 103 -3.25 2.69 20.59
N PHE A 104 -3.21 1.57 19.87
CA PHE A 104 -2.12 1.26 18.94
C PHE A 104 -2.04 2.28 17.79
N VAL A 105 -3.18 2.62 17.17
CA VAL A 105 -3.22 3.59 16.07
C VAL A 105 -2.85 4.99 16.53
N ASN A 106 -3.36 5.44 17.69
CA ASN A 106 -2.97 6.73 18.26
C ASN A 106 -1.46 6.78 18.58
N ALA A 107 -0.92 5.73 19.19
CA ALA A 107 0.52 5.62 19.45
C ALA A 107 1.36 5.58 18.17
N TRP A 108 0.84 5.02 17.07
CA TRP A 108 1.50 5.11 15.76
C TRP A 108 1.49 6.55 15.22
N CYS A 109 0.62 7.43 15.69
CA CYS A 109 0.62 8.83 15.30
C CYS A 109 1.51 9.71 16.17
N ASP A 110 1.82 9.27 17.39
CA ASP A 110 2.68 10.00 18.33
C ASP A 110 4.09 10.27 17.79
N ASP A 111 4.73 11.27 18.40
CA ASP A 111 6.14 11.62 18.20
C ASP A 111 6.75 12.04 19.55
N PRO A 112 7.71 11.28 20.12
CA PRO A 112 8.27 10.03 19.58
C PRO A 112 7.27 8.87 19.61
N GLN A 113 7.32 8.02 18.58
CA GLN A 113 6.53 6.78 18.54
C GLN A 113 7.09 5.76 19.55
N PRO A 114 6.25 5.14 20.39
CA PRO A 114 6.68 4.04 21.25
C PRO A 114 7.01 2.77 20.42
N ASP A 115 7.88 1.92 20.95
CA ASP A 115 8.40 0.74 20.25
C ASP A 115 7.33 -0.22 19.74
N PHE A 116 6.25 -0.42 20.50
CA PHE A 116 5.11 -1.25 20.11
C PHE A 116 4.39 -0.72 18.86
N ALA A 117 4.43 0.60 18.63
CA ALA A 117 3.81 1.26 17.49
C ALA A 117 4.81 1.62 16.37
N ALA A 118 6.12 1.50 16.59
CA ALA A 118 7.17 1.79 15.61
C ALA A 118 7.25 0.75 14.47
N VAL A 119 6.21 0.65 13.64
CA VAL A 119 6.11 -0.29 12.49
C VAL A 119 6.43 0.34 11.13
N GLY A 120 6.79 1.63 11.13
CA GLY A 120 7.08 2.39 9.92
C GLY A 120 5.81 2.80 9.16
N SER A 121 5.93 3.04 7.86
CA SER A 121 4.80 3.37 6.98
C SER A 121 5.01 2.82 5.57
N GLN A 122 3.92 2.50 4.88
CA GLN A 122 3.96 2.10 3.47
C GLN A 122 4.44 3.25 2.57
N ALA A 123 4.12 4.51 2.91
CA ALA A 123 4.61 5.69 2.20
C ALA A 123 6.14 5.73 2.19
N ARG A 124 6.82 5.53 3.33
CA ARG A 124 8.29 5.49 3.36
C ARG A 124 8.88 4.35 2.52
N PHE A 125 8.11 3.30 2.26
CA PHE A 125 8.52 2.17 1.44
C PHE A 125 8.38 2.44 -0.06
N LEU A 126 7.30 3.12 -0.44
CA LEU A 126 6.85 3.31 -1.83
C LEU A 126 7.09 4.71 -2.39
N GLN A 127 7.35 5.70 -1.53
CA GLN A 127 7.60 7.06 -1.95
C GLN A 127 9.01 7.18 -2.52
N PRO A 128 9.16 7.66 -3.77
CA PRO A 128 10.47 7.92 -4.33
C PRO A 128 11.08 9.18 -3.67
N LYS A 129 12.41 9.21 -3.52
CA LYS A 129 13.16 10.43 -3.16
C LYS A 129 13.69 11.18 -4.40
N GLY A 130 13.11 10.91 -5.56
CA GLY A 130 13.50 11.44 -6.87
C GLY A 130 12.43 11.07 -7.91
N GLU A 131 12.81 10.96 -9.18
CA GLU A 131 11.82 10.85 -10.27
C GLU A 131 11.27 9.43 -10.49
N ARG A 132 12.01 8.38 -10.14
CA ARG A 132 11.58 6.99 -10.41
C ARG A 132 10.91 6.34 -9.20
N GLY A 133 9.60 6.17 -9.31
CA GLY A 133 8.75 5.40 -8.38
C GLY A 133 8.58 3.94 -8.81
N VAL A 134 7.50 3.31 -8.37
CA VAL A 134 7.03 2.05 -8.97
C VAL A 134 6.26 2.36 -10.25
N ASP A 135 6.36 1.49 -11.25
CA ASP A 135 5.59 1.60 -12.50
C ASP A 135 4.13 1.14 -12.29
N HIS A 136 3.95 0.12 -11.46
CA HIS A 136 2.63 -0.40 -11.10
C HIS A 136 2.47 -0.53 -9.59
N LEU A 137 1.41 0.07 -9.05
CA LEU A 137 1.01 -0.07 -7.66
C LEU A 137 -0.39 -0.65 -7.58
N PHE A 138 -0.50 -1.83 -6.98
CA PHE A 138 -1.77 -2.54 -6.84
C PHE A 138 -2.32 -2.43 -5.42
N ARG A 139 -3.64 -2.39 -5.30
CA ARG A 139 -4.33 -2.48 -4.02
C ARG A 139 -4.37 -3.94 -3.58
N TYR A 140 -3.97 -4.21 -2.35
CA TYR A 140 -4.01 -5.55 -1.77
C TYR A 140 -5.44 -6.11 -1.69
N GLU A 141 -6.44 -5.24 -1.51
CA GLU A 141 -7.85 -5.62 -1.44
C GLU A 141 -8.42 -6.06 -2.80
N GLU A 142 -7.75 -5.69 -3.89
CA GLU A 142 -8.09 -6.03 -5.27
C GLU A 142 -6.99 -6.92 -5.86
N ILE A 143 -6.52 -7.91 -5.10
CA ILE A 143 -5.35 -8.73 -5.45
C ILE A 143 -5.50 -9.44 -6.81
N ASP A 144 -6.73 -9.73 -7.24
CA ASP A 144 -7.01 -10.35 -8.54
C ASP A 144 -6.51 -9.49 -9.71
N THR A 145 -6.53 -8.16 -9.58
CA THR A 145 -5.96 -7.26 -10.59
C THR A 145 -4.45 -7.39 -10.71
N PHE A 146 -3.76 -7.64 -9.59
CA PHE A 146 -2.34 -7.93 -9.56
C PHE A 146 -2.05 -9.32 -10.13
N VAL A 147 -2.88 -10.32 -9.81
CA VAL A 147 -2.76 -11.66 -10.36
C VAL A 147 -2.89 -11.62 -11.88
N HIS A 148 -3.94 -11.00 -12.42
CA HIS A 148 -4.11 -10.87 -13.88
C HIS A 148 -2.93 -10.17 -14.56
N PHE A 149 -2.41 -9.08 -13.98
CA PHE A 149 -1.19 -8.44 -14.47
C PHE A 149 -0.01 -9.40 -14.56
N LEU A 150 0.16 -10.28 -13.55
CA LEU A 150 1.22 -11.26 -13.56
C LEU A 150 0.96 -12.40 -14.55
N GLU A 151 -0.27 -12.87 -14.69
CA GLU A 151 -0.62 -13.91 -15.66
C GLU A 151 -0.34 -13.43 -17.09
N ASP A 152 -0.75 -12.20 -17.42
CA ASP A 152 -0.45 -11.55 -18.70
C ASP A 152 1.06 -11.42 -18.93
N ARG A 153 1.82 -11.11 -17.88
CA ARG A 153 3.25 -10.86 -17.99
C ARG A 153 4.09 -12.14 -18.02
N LEU A 154 3.71 -13.15 -17.25
CA LEU A 154 4.43 -14.42 -17.09
C LEU A 154 3.95 -15.50 -18.06
N GLY A 155 2.75 -15.36 -18.63
CA GLY A 155 2.18 -16.29 -19.61
C GLY A 155 1.69 -17.61 -19.01
N CYS A 156 1.26 -17.61 -17.74
CA CYS A 156 0.69 -18.78 -17.09
C CYS A 156 -0.37 -18.39 -16.05
N GLU A 157 -1.25 -19.32 -15.70
CA GLU A 157 -2.19 -19.17 -14.59
C GLU A 157 -1.45 -19.10 -13.24
N ILE A 158 -1.90 -18.24 -12.34
CA ILE A 158 -1.28 -18.04 -11.02
C ILE A 158 -2.30 -18.22 -9.92
N ILE A 159 -2.09 -19.26 -9.10
CA ILE A 159 -2.91 -19.52 -7.92
C ILE A 159 -2.15 -19.09 -6.67
N LEU A 160 -2.63 -18.04 -6.00
CA LEU A 160 -2.03 -17.59 -4.74
C LEU A 160 -2.56 -18.41 -3.56
N PRO A 161 -1.68 -19.08 -2.77
CA PRO A 161 -2.13 -19.83 -1.61
C PRO A 161 -2.60 -18.88 -0.50
N ARG A 162 -3.64 -19.28 0.23
CA ARG A 162 -4.09 -18.56 1.43
C ARG A 162 -3.11 -18.79 2.59
N LEU A 163 -2.06 -17.97 2.67
CA LEU A 163 -1.04 -18.02 3.72
C LEU A 163 -1.10 -16.76 4.62
N ASN A 164 -0.84 -16.94 5.92
CA ASN A 164 -0.83 -15.87 6.94
C ASN A 164 -2.19 -15.22 7.20
N VAL A 165 -3.24 -16.02 7.36
CA VAL A 165 -4.47 -15.55 8.00
C VAL A 165 -4.16 -15.19 9.46
N SER A 166 -4.09 -13.89 9.75
CA SER A 166 -3.93 -13.41 11.13
C SER A 166 -5.20 -13.73 11.93
N PRO A 167 -5.09 -14.04 13.23
CA PRO A 167 -6.25 -14.30 14.10
C PRO A 167 -7.26 -13.15 14.05
N VAL A 168 -8.55 -13.41 14.21
CA VAL A 168 -9.55 -12.34 14.28
C VAL A 168 -9.34 -11.56 15.58
N ALA A 169 -9.15 -10.23 15.47
CA ALA A 169 -9.05 -9.32 16.60
C ALA A 169 -9.94 -8.11 16.34
N ALA A 170 -10.58 -7.58 17.39
CA ALA A 170 -11.37 -6.35 17.29
C ALA A 170 -10.47 -5.20 16.83
N MET A 171 -10.91 -4.47 15.80
CA MET A 171 -10.20 -3.32 15.20
C MET A 171 -11.04 -2.05 15.32
N ASP A 172 -11.77 -1.91 16.42
CA ASP A 172 -12.60 -0.76 16.68
C ASP A 172 -11.72 0.46 16.95
N LEU A 173 -12.12 1.61 16.39
CA LEU A 173 -11.56 2.91 16.73
C LEU A 173 -12.66 3.68 17.46
N PHE A 174 -12.29 4.43 18.49
CA PHE A 174 -13.24 5.17 19.30
C PHE A 174 -13.17 6.65 18.92
N ALA A 175 -14.32 7.32 18.83
CA ALA A 175 -14.34 8.77 18.66
C ALA A 175 -13.79 9.41 19.94
N GLY A 176 -12.72 10.19 19.83
CA GLY A 176 -12.19 10.96 20.95
C GLY A 176 -12.96 12.27 21.09
N ASP A 177 -13.41 12.59 22.29
CA ASP A 177 -13.89 13.93 22.63
C ASP A 177 -12.69 14.90 22.63
N GLY A 178 -12.64 15.80 21.64
CA GLY A 178 -11.75 16.96 21.61
C GLY A 178 -10.67 16.94 20.52
N CYS A 179 -10.93 17.64 19.41
CA CYS A 179 -10.21 18.86 19.03
C CYS A 179 -10.77 19.39 17.69
N ALA A 180 -11.70 20.33 17.77
CA ALA A 180 -12.06 21.18 16.63
C ALA A 180 -11.07 22.36 16.61
N ALA A 181 -10.04 22.32 15.77
CA ALA A 181 -9.31 23.52 15.35
C ALA A 181 -8.38 23.25 14.16
N ALA A 182 -8.34 24.21 13.25
CA ALA A 182 -7.40 24.42 12.15
C ALA A 182 -7.64 23.63 10.84
N GLN A 183 -8.69 24.04 10.13
CA GLN A 183 -8.62 24.15 8.66
C GLN A 183 -7.56 25.20 8.31
N GLY A 184 -6.55 24.84 7.50
CA GLY A 184 -5.57 25.81 7.03
C GLY A 184 -4.40 25.23 6.26
N GLY A 185 -4.54 25.14 4.93
CA GLY A 185 -3.46 25.34 3.97
C GLY A 185 -2.45 24.21 3.75
N CYS A 186 -2.50 23.57 2.56
CA CYS A 186 -1.38 23.58 1.62
C CYS A 186 -1.71 22.82 0.32
N ALA A 187 -1.85 23.60 -0.74
CA ALA A 187 -1.80 23.15 -2.13
C ALA A 187 -0.40 22.61 -2.49
N GLY A 188 -0.35 21.69 -3.45
CA GLY A 188 0.86 21.29 -4.16
C GLY A 188 1.39 19.90 -3.79
N LEU A 189 1.08 18.89 -4.61
CA LEU A 189 2.05 18.19 -5.47
C LEU A 189 1.34 16.99 -6.15
N LEU A 190 0.88 17.18 -7.38
CA LEU A 190 0.56 16.08 -8.29
C LEU A 190 1.09 16.46 -9.68
N ALA A 191 2.15 15.79 -10.11
CA ALA A 191 2.59 15.81 -11.50
C ALA A 191 3.21 14.45 -11.83
N LEU A 192 2.36 13.46 -12.12
CA LEU A 192 2.75 12.35 -12.97
C LEU A 192 2.43 12.78 -14.41
N ARG A 193 3.45 13.26 -15.12
CA ARG A 193 3.39 13.45 -16.57
C ARG A 193 4.74 13.06 -17.15
N ASN A 194 4.75 12.00 -17.95
CA ASN A 194 5.82 11.72 -18.91
C ASN A 194 5.36 12.26 -20.28
N PRO A 195 6.06 13.21 -20.91
CA PRO A 195 5.67 13.76 -22.21
C PRO A 195 6.28 12.95 -23.36
N ALA A 196 5.56 11.98 -23.90
CA ALA A 196 5.88 11.42 -25.23
C ALA A 196 4.70 10.67 -25.86
N SER A 197 3.73 11.43 -26.42
CA SER A 197 3.00 11.04 -27.65
C SER A 197 1.98 12.13 -28.00
N HIS A 198 2.17 12.74 -29.16
CA HIS A 198 1.41 13.86 -29.72
C HIS A 198 0.08 13.42 -30.37
N SER A 199 -0.95 14.30 -30.27
CA SER A 199 -2.02 14.58 -31.26
C SER A 199 -3.09 13.49 -31.52
N LEU A 200 -4.42 13.66 -31.51
CA LEU A 200 -5.34 14.77 -31.83
C LEU A 200 -6.73 14.57 -31.12
N ILE A 201 -7.44 15.67 -30.84
CA ILE A 201 -8.88 15.81 -30.46
C ILE A 201 -9.59 16.37 -31.76
N PRO A 202 -10.93 16.32 -32.02
CA PRO A 202 -11.96 16.56 -31.01
C PRO A 202 -13.40 16.03 -31.08
N SER A 203 -14.01 16.03 -29.88
CA SER A 203 -15.36 16.53 -29.51
C SER A 203 -16.61 15.74 -29.95
N VAL A 204 -17.52 15.47 -29.00
CA VAL A 204 -18.87 16.09 -28.86
C VAL A 204 -19.64 15.45 -27.68
N LEU A 205 -20.35 16.29 -26.92
CA LEU A 205 -21.34 15.99 -25.85
C LEU A 205 -22.39 17.14 -25.89
N PRO A 206 -23.57 17.15 -25.20
CA PRO A 206 -24.62 16.18 -24.83
C PRO A 206 -26.02 16.65 -25.42
N PRO A 207 -27.28 16.51 -24.84
CA PRO A 207 -27.76 16.65 -23.43
C PRO A 207 -28.89 15.70 -22.88
N ALA A 208 -28.89 15.59 -21.55
CA ALA A 208 -30.01 15.67 -20.57
C ALA A 208 -31.28 14.79 -20.57
N GLY A 209 -31.65 14.29 -19.38
CA GLY A 209 -33.01 13.80 -19.02
C GLY A 209 -33.23 13.62 -17.50
N ARG A 210 -34.35 14.14 -16.97
CA ARG A 210 -34.64 14.47 -15.54
C ARG A 210 -35.29 13.36 -14.68
N ASN A 211 -35.03 13.44 -13.36
CA ASN A 211 -35.87 13.25 -12.15
C ASN A 211 -36.85 12.05 -11.97
N ARG A 212 -36.78 11.40 -10.79
CA ARG A 212 -37.77 11.55 -9.69
C ARG A 212 -37.38 10.82 -8.37
N ARG A 213 -37.27 11.63 -7.31
CA ARG A 213 -37.74 11.48 -5.92
C ARG A 213 -37.87 10.08 -5.28
N GLY A 214 -37.11 9.90 -4.20
CA GLY A 214 -37.69 9.78 -2.85
C GLY A 214 -37.67 8.40 -2.20
N LEU A 215 -36.75 8.18 -1.25
CA LEU A 215 -37.00 7.33 -0.09
C LEU A 215 -36.07 7.72 1.09
N ALA A 216 -36.75 8.10 2.17
CA ALA A 216 -36.40 8.02 3.59
C ALA A 216 -34.94 8.20 4.05
N ARG A 217 -34.76 9.24 4.86
CA ARG A 217 -33.72 9.35 5.90
C ARG A 217 -33.76 8.11 6.80
N LEU A 218 -32.66 7.37 6.83
CA LEU A 218 -32.25 6.57 7.99
C LEU A 218 -30.86 7.03 8.38
N SER A 219 -30.74 7.42 9.64
CA SER A 219 -29.56 7.92 10.33
C SER A 219 -28.35 7.01 10.15
N ALA A 220 -27.34 7.50 9.44
CA ALA A 220 -25.99 6.92 9.39
C ALA A 220 -24.97 7.99 9.79
N ILE A 221 -25.06 8.48 11.02
CA ILE A 221 -24.11 9.42 11.63
C ILE A 221 -23.53 8.72 12.87
N PRO A 222 -22.66 7.71 12.67
CA PRO A 222 -21.36 7.75 13.35
C PRO A 222 -20.14 7.30 12.50
N CYS A 223 -20.31 6.79 11.27
CA CYS A 223 -19.17 6.24 10.49
C CYS A 223 -18.29 7.28 9.77
N GLN A 224 -18.78 8.49 9.49
CA GLN A 224 -18.00 9.49 8.74
C GLN A 224 -16.90 10.16 9.56
N LEU A 225 -17.05 10.28 10.88
CA LEU A 225 -16.04 10.87 11.77
C LEU A 225 -14.81 9.97 11.96
N LEU A 226 -15.00 8.65 11.94
CA LEU A 226 -13.93 7.66 12.15
C LEU A 226 -12.98 7.57 10.95
N LEU A 227 -13.53 7.58 9.73
CA LEU A 227 -12.77 7.61 8.49
C LEU A 227 -12.01 8.93 8.35
N HIS A 228 -12.64 10.05 8.73
CA HIS A 228 -12.00 11.36 8.69
C HIS A 228 -10.80 11.47 9.63
N ARG A 229 -10.86 10.86 10.83
CA ARG A 229 -9.73 10.82 11.77
C ARG A 229 -8.57 10.01 11.21
N LEU A 230 -8.83 8.82 10.66
CA LEU A 230 -7.79 8.02 10.04
C LEU A 230 -7.19 8.77 8.84
N ASP A 231 -8.00 9.37 7.99
CA ASP A 231 -7.52 10.19 6.85
C ASP A 231 -6.64 11.35 7.33
N GLN A 232 -7.05 12.10 8.36
CA GLN A 232 -6.22 13.16 8.96
C GLN A 232 -4.90 12.62 9.56
N LEU A 233 -4.93 11.45 10.20
CA LEU A 233 -3.74 10.81 10.77
C LEU A 233 -2.81 10.26 9.68
N LEU A 234 -3.37 9.78 8.57
CA LEU A 234 -2.65 9.33 7.39
C LEU A 234 -2.04 10.52 6.64
N GLU A 235 -2.74 11.64 6.52
CA GLU A 235 -2.24 12.90 5.98
C GLU A 235 -1.03 13.42 6.77
N ARG A 236 -1.10 13.40 8.11
CA ARG A 236 0.06 13.74 8.98
C ARG A 236 1.28 12.87 8.71
N LYS A 237 1.10 11.64 8.23
CA LYS A 237 2.18 10.71 7.87
C LYS A 237 2.48 10.70 6.36
N GLY A 238 1.95 11.67 5.60
CA GLY A 238 2.27 11.92 4.20
C GLY A 238 1.41 11.15 3.19
N PHE A 239 0.32 10.51 3.61
CA PHE A 239 -0.64 9.90 2.70
C PHE A 239 -1.75 10.90 2.37
N ARG A 240 -1.76 11.48 1.17
CA ARG A 240 -2.97 12.16 0.67
C ARG A 240 -3.88 11.13 0.01
N GLN A 241 -5.19 11.37 0.12
CA GLN A 241 -6.30 10.63 -0.49
C GLN A 241 -5.87 10.00 -1.83
N ILE A 242 -5.97 8.67 -1.92
CA ILE A 242 -5.66 7.90 -3.13
C ILE A 242 -6.72 8.25 -4.17
N ASP A 243 -6.51 9.36 -4.89
CA ASP A 243 -7.31 9.69 -6.05
C ASP A 243 -7.07 8.61 -7.11
N ARG A 244 -8.15 7.85 -7.40
CA ARG A 244 -8.37 6.98 -8.56
C ARG A 244 -7.10 6.73 -9.38
N ILE A 245 -6.38 5.68 -9.00
CA ILE A 245 -5.41 5.02 -9.87
C ILE A 245 -6.15 4.73 -11.18
N ARG A 246 -5.76 5.42 -12.26
CA ARG A 246 -6.30 5.10 -13.59
C ARG A 246 -5.82 3.70 -13.92
N HIS A 247 -6.78 2.78 -14.08
CA HIS A 247 -6.56 1.58 -14.87
C HIS A 247 -6.15 2.00 -16.29
N PRO A 248 -5.24 1.24 -16.94
CA PRO A 248 -4.95 1.44 -18.37
C PRO A 248 -6.24 1.37 -19.21
#